data_AF-A0A352SFE8-F1
#
_entry.id   AF-A0A352SFE8-F1
#
_cell.length_a   1.000
_cell.length_b   1.000
_cell.length_c   1.000
_cell.angle_alpha   90.00
_cell.angle_beta   90.00
_cell.angle_gamma   90.00
#
_symmetry.space_group_name_H-M   'P 1'
#
loop_
_entity.id
_entity.type
_entity.pdbx_description
1 polymer ?
#
loop_
_entity_poly.entity_id
_entity_poly.type
_entity_poly.pdbx_seq_one_letter_code
_entity_poly.pdbx_strand_id
1 'polypeptide(L)'
;KHFPCYSIPKFALVDIDRNGIPELMIQKDGQITGEMLYYTCKKSNKKLVKIKGPSSKDNYPCFGGLSRMPSRKSYAFYRGGPGYTDDNGNNIMPHLYAEYKIKKNRIVCVSLVNKKEYMDKNKAEYSGTYLGKKKVTKADYNRIEKACRGEIKFKNITNKNIAKMK
;
A
#
# COMPACT_ATOMS: atom_id res chain seq x y z
N LYS A 1 22.16 -13.03 26.98
CA LYS A 1 22.35 -11.89 26.05
C LYS A 1 21.30 -11.98 24.96
N HIS A 2 20.23 -11.18 25.04
CA HIS A 2 19.31 -11.00 23.91
C HIS A 2 20.04 -10.17 22.86
N PHE A 3 20.42 -10.78 21.74
CA PHE A 3 20.87 -10.00 20.59
C PHE A 3 19.65 -9.22 20.06
N PRO A 4 19.74 -7.90 19.86
CA PRO A 4 18.69 -7.19 19.15
C PRO A 4 18.59 -7.82 17.77
N CYS A 5 17.42 -8.37 17.46
CA CYS A 5 17.13 -8.91 16.14
C CYS A 5 17.04 -7.71 15.19
N TYR A 6 18.19 -7.28 14.65
CA TYR A 6 18.24 -6.25 13.61
C TYR A 6 17.50 -6.80 12.40
N SER A 7 16.30 -6.28 12.17
CA SER A 7 15.49 -6.65 11.03
C SER A 7 16.18 -6.19 9.76
N ILE A 8 16.49 -7.15 8.89
CA ILE A 8 17.22 -6.92 7.65
C ILE A 8 16.36 -6.02 6.73
N PRO A 9 16.91 -4.93 6.17
CA PRO A 9 16.20 -4.11 5.21
C PRO A 9 15.69 -4.96 4.04
N LYS A 10 14.49 -4.63 3.56
CA LYS A 10 13.88 -5.33 2.44
C LYS A 10 13.58 -4.39 1.31
N PHE A 11 13.52 -4.89 0.09
CA PHE A 11 13.21 -4.09 -1.07
C PHE A 11 12.18 -4.74 -1.98
N ALA A 12 11.45 -3.92 -2.72
CA ALA A 12 10.60 -4.33 -3.82
C ALA A 12 10.89 -3.47 -5.06
N LEU A 13 10.82 -4.10 -6.22
CA LEU A 13 10.84 -3.44 -7.52
C LEU A 13 9.45 -3.56 -8.15
N VAL A 14 8.79 -2.44 -8.38
CA VAL A 14 7.42 -2.39 -8.91
C VAL A 14 7.28 -1.25 -9.89
N ASP A 15 6.87 -1.56 -11.12
CA ASP A 15 6.43 -0.56 -12.09
C ASP A 15 5.02 -0.06 -11.69
N ILE A 16 4.99 1.04 -10.93
CA ILE A 16 3.77 1.63 -10.34
C ILE A 16 3.01 2.41 -11.42
N ASP A 17 3.72 3.25 -12.17
CA ASP A 17 3.11 4.16 -13.15
C ASP A 17 2.92 3.53 -14.53
N ARG A 18 3.34 2.26 -14.71
CA ARG A 18 3.24 1.48 -15.95
C ARG A 18 4.02 2.11 -17.10
N ASN A 19 5.16 2.74 -16.82
CA ASN A 19 6.01 3.35 -17.83
C ASN A 19 7.09 2.39 -18.40
N GLY A 20 7.17 1.17 -17.85
CA GLY A 20 8.15 0.14 -18.20
C GLY A 20 9.43 0.15 -17.34
N ILE A 21 9.53 1.03 -16.35
CA ILE A 21 10.67 1.19 -15.46
C ILE A 21 10.18 1.03 -14.01
N PRO A 22 10.62 -0.01 -13.28
CA PRO A 22 10.15 -0.22 -11.92
C PRO A 22 10.69 0.83 -10.94
N GLU A 23 9.83 1.29 -10.04
CA GLU A 23 10.22 2.00 -8.82
C GLU A 23 10.84 1.04 -7.80
N LEU A 24 11.82 1.56 -7.05
CA LEU A 24 12.43 0.89 -5.92
C LEU A 24 11.79 1.38 -4.62
N MET A 25 11.23 0.44 -3.86
CA MET A 25 10.72 0.64 -2.51
C MET A 25 11.65 -0.08 -1.52
N ILE A 26 12.08 0.58 -0.45
CA ILE A 26 12.95 -0.01 0.57
C ILE A 26 12.30 0.15 1.94
N GLN A 27 12.12 -0.97 2.65
CA GLN A 27 11.82 -1.03 4.08
C GLN A 27 13.13 -0.94 4.84
N LYS A 28 13.41 0.21 5.45
CA LYS A 28 14.68 0.46 6.14
C LYS A 28 14.88 -0.49 7.32
N ASP A 29 13.83 -0.71 8.09
CA ASP A 29 13.86 -1.54 9.29
C ASP A 29 13.23 -2.93 9.05
N GLY A 30 13.10 -3.36 7.79
CA GLY A 30 12.58 -4.70 7.44
C GLY A 30 11.10 -4.96 7.79
N GLN A 31 10.40 -3.97 8.35
CA GLN A 31 8.97 -3.98 8.67
C GLN A 31 8.19 -3.05 7.75
N ILE A 32 6.95 -3.42 7.38
CA ILE A 32 6.05 -2.59 6.56
C ILE A 32 5.66 -1.29 7.29
N THR A 33 5.60 -1.33 8.62
CA THR A 33 5.33 -0.21 9.54
C THR A 33 6.50 0.79 9.64
N GLY A 34 7.71 0.39 9.24
CA GLY A 34 8.93 1.17 9.40
C GLY A 34 9.11 2.26 8.35
N GLU A 35 10.24 2.98 8.41
CA GLU A 35 10.55 4.01 7.42
C GLU A 35 10.69 3.40 6.02
N MET A 36 9.89 3.91 5.08
CA MET A 36 9.91 3.51 3.68
C MET A 36 10.65 4.54 2.83
N LEU A 37 11.66 4.09 2.07
CA LEU A 37 12.32 4.89 1.06
C LEU A 37 11.79 4.55 -0.32
N TYR A 38 11.66 5.56 -1.18
CA TYR A 38 11.11 5.43 -2.52
C TYR A 38 12.01 6.09 -3.54
N TYR A 39 12.27 5.39 -4.63
CA TYR A 39 13.05 5.89 -5.75
C TYR A 39 12.35 5.54 -7.06
N THR A 40 12.37 6.48 -7.99
CA THR A 40 11.98 6.26 -9.39
C THR A 40 13.18 6.50 -10.29
N CYS A 41 13.13 6.05 -11.52
CA CYS A 41 14.16 6.31 -12.52
C CYS A 41 13.60 7.19 -13.63
N LYS A 42 14.25 8.34 -13.87
CA LYS A 42 13.83 9.26 -14.93
C LYS A 42 14.13 8.64 -16.29
N LYS A 43 13.07 8.36 -17.07
CA LYS A 43 13.20 7.76 -18.41
C LYS A 43 14.15 8.52 -19.35
N SER A 44 14.17 9.85 -19.27
CA SER A 44 14.97 10.69 -20.18
C SER A 44 16.48 10.53 -20.01
N ASN A 45 16.97 10.32 -18.78
CA ASN A 45 18.40 10.30 -18.48
C ASN A 45 18.83 9.08 -17.65
N LYS A 46 17.93 8.12 -17.45
CA LYS A 46 18.14 6.88 -16.68
C LYS A 46 18.67 7.12 -15.26
N LYS A 47 18.47 8.32 -14.70
CA LYS A 47 18.95 8.66 -13.36
C LYS A 47 17.95 8.22 -12.31
N LEU A 48 18.44 7.51 -11.29
CA LEU A 48 17.68 7.19 -10.09
C LEU A 48 17.47 8.47 -9.26
N VAL A 49 16.23 8.72 -8.85
CA VAL A 49 15.83 9.91 -8.08
C VAL A 49 15.01 9.47 -6.89
N LYS A 50 15.39 9.94 -5.69
CA LYS A 50 14.59 9.76 -4.48
C LYS A 50 13.31 10.58 -4.60
N ILE A 51 12.18 9.94 -4.33
CA ILE A 51 10.86 10.59 -4.30
C ILE A 51 10.32 10.59 -2.87
N LYS A 52 9.45 11.55 -2.57
CA LYS A 52 8.84 11.61 -1.24
C LYS A 52 7.79 10.51 -1.11
N GLY A 53 7.88 9.72 -0.04
CA GLY A 53 6.84 8.77 0.32
C GLY A 53 5.53 9.43 0.78
N PRO A 54 4.49 8.63 1.02
CA PRO A 54 3.24 9.07 1.64
C PRO A 54 3.50 9.80 2.97
N SER A 55 2.69 10.80 3.30
CA SER A 55 2.76 11.53 4.57
C SER A 55 1.64 11.08 5.50
N SER A 56 1.64 11.60 6.74
CA SER A 56 0.51 11.46 7.66
C SER A 56 -0.84 11.85 7.03
N LYS A 57 -0.85 12.83 6.10
CA LYS A 57 -2.06 13.26 5.39
C LYS A 57 -2.55 12.26 4.34
N ASP A 58 -1.70 11.32 3.93
CA ASP A 58 -2.00 10.34 2.89
C ASP A 58 -2.60 9.04 3.45
N ASN A 59 -2.93 8.99 4.75
CA ASN A 59 -3.54 7.81 5.40
C ASN A 59 -2.74 6.52 5.18
N TYR A 60 -1.40 6.61 5.20
CA TYR A 60 -0.55 5.43 5.05
C TYR A 60 -0.74 4.49 6.24
N PRO A 61 -1.33 3.29 6.06
CA PRO A 61 -1.67 2.47 7.21
C PRO A 61 -0.41 1.85 7.80
N CYS A 62 -0.44 1.59 9.11
CA CYS A 62 0.67 0.97 9.82
C CYS A 62 0.88 -0.50 9.40
N PHE A 63 -0.18 -1.30 9.29
CA PHE A 63 -0.07 -2.74 8.97
C PHE A 63 -1.05 -3.19 7.89
N GLY A 64 -0.64 -4.18 7.10
CA GLY A 64 -1.41 -4.75 6.00
C GLY A 64 -0.56 -5.16 4.81
N GLY A 65 -1.21 -5.45 3.68
CA GLY A 65 -0.58 -5.94 2.46
C GLY A 65 -0.54 -4.87 1.36
N LEU A 66 0.52 -4.87 0.56
CA LEU A 66 0.63 -4.01 -0.61
C LEU A 66 0.27 -4.82 -1.87
N SER A 67 -0.60 -4.28 -2.70
CA SER A 67 -1.05 -4.90 -3.95
C SER A 67 -0.78 -3.98 -5.13
N ARG A 68 -0.32 -4.54 -6.25
CA ARG A 68 -0.17 -3.77 -7.49
C ARG A 68 -1.55 -3.45 -8.08
N MET A 69 -1.69 -2.32 -8.77
CA MET A 69 -2.90 -1.99 -9.54
C MET A 69 -2.56 -1.56 -10.97
N PRO A 70 -2.12 -2.50 -11.84
CA PRO A 70 -1.63 -2.18 -13.18
C PRO A 70 -2.61 -1.40 -14.05
N SER A 71 -3.91 -1.72 -13.99
CA SER A 71 -4.95 -1.05 -14.77
C SER A 71 -5.16 0.41 -14.38
N ARG A 72 -4.65 0.83 -13.22
CA ARG A 72 -4.86 2.17 -12.65
C ARG A 72 -3.57 2.98 -12.55
N LYS A 73 -2.41 2.41 -12.93
CA LYS A 73 -1.09 3.03 -12.78
C LYS A 73 -0.84 3.46 -11.32
N SER A 74 -1.10 2.53 -10.40
CA SER A 74 -1.05 2.73 -8.97
C SER A 74 -0.69 1.43 -8.23
N TYR A 75 -0.57 1.54 -6.91
CA TYR A 75 -0.64 0.40 -6.01
C TYR A 75 -1.64 0.72 -4.90
N ALA A 76 -2.14 -0.32 -4.23
CA ALA A 76 -3.01 -0.17 -3.08
C ALA A 76 -2.42 -0.83 -1.85
N PHE A 77 -2.69 -0.23 -0.71
CA PHE A 77 -2.55 -0.86 0.58
C PHE A 77 -3.90 -1.44 0.99
N TYR A 78 -3.92 -2.70 1.39
CA TYR A 78 -5.09 -3.37 1.97
C TYR A 78 -4.85 -3.66 3.44
N ARG A 79 -5.84 -3.33 4.28
CA ARG A 79 -5.85 -3.68 5.70
C ARG A 79 -7.22 -4.24 6.09
N GLY A 80 -7.22 -5.49 6.55
CA GLY A 80 -8.23 -5.97 7.50
C GLY A 80 -7.72 -5.67 8.91
N GLY A 81 -8.53 -4.97 9.72
CA GLY A 81 -8.15 -4.58 11.09
C GLY A 81 -8.96 -5.37 12.12
N PRO A 82 -8.52 -5.43 13.40
CA PRO A 82 -9.20 -6.25 14.37
C PRO A 82 -10.67 -5.86 14.45
N GLY A 83 -11.52 -6.88 14.51
CA GLY A 83 -12.94 -6.67 14.74
C GLY A 83 -13.12 -5.92 16.07
N TYR A 84 -14.15 -5.08 16.13
CA TYR A 84 -14.52 -4.37 17.34
C TYR A 84 -16.03 -4.43 17.52
N THR A 85 -16.47 -4.27 18.76
CA THR A 85 -17.89 -4.11 19.08
C THR A 85 -18.19 -2.62 19.18
N ASP A 86 -19.21 -2.14 18.47
CA ASP A 86 -19.66 -0.75 18.60
C ASP A 86 -20.48 -0.53 19.89
N ASP A 87 -20.84 0.72 20.16
CA ASP A 87 -21.60 1.11 21.35
C ASP A 87 -23.00 0.46 21.43
N ASN A 88 -23.50 -0.09 20.31
CA ASN A 88 -24.78 -0.79 20.24
C ASN A 88 -24.64 -2.31 20.33
N GLY A 89 -23.45 -2.82 20.65
CA GLY A 89 -23.18 -4.26 20.76
C GLY A 89 -23.00 -4.98 19.42
N ASN A 90 -22.82 -4.26 18.30
CA ASN A 90 -22.61 -4.90 17.00
C ASN A 90 -21.15 -5.28 16.80
N ASN A 91 -20.89 -6.54 16.43
CA ASN A 91 -19.55 -6.97 16.02
C ASN A 91 -19.26 -6.53 14.58
N ILE A 92 -18.20 -5.74 14.41
CA ILE A 92 -17.83 -5.11 13.13
C ILE A 92 -16.43 -5.56 12.71
N MET A 93 -16.30 -6.02 11.46
CA MET A 93 -15.02 -6.24 10.80
C MET A 93 -14.69 -5.08 9.84
N PRO A 94 -13.65 -4.27 10.11
CA PRO A 94 -13.25 -3.19 9.22
C PRO A 94 -12.27 -3.65 8.14
N HIS A 95 -12.53 -3.22 6.90
CA HIS A 95 -11.63 -3.38 5.76
C HIS A 95 -11.34 -2.03 5.10
N LEU A 96 -10.09 -1.80 4.72
CA LEU A 96 -9.63 -0.57 4.12
C LEU A 96 -8.77 -0.86 2.90
N TYR A 97 -9.03 -0.15 1.81
CA TYR A 97 -8.08 0.02 0.71
C TYR A 97 -7.66 1.49 0.60
N ALA A 98 -6.35 1.74 0.57
CA ALA A 98 -5.78 3.03 0.24
C ALA A 98 -4.96 2.92 -1.05
N GLU A 99 -5.37 3.61 -2.11
CA GLU A 99 -4.70 3.64 -3.42
C GLU A 99 -3.72 4.81 -3.50
N TYR A 100 -2.51 4.53 -3.96
CA TYR A 100 -1.41 5.49 -4.05
C TYR A 100 -0.90 5.64 -5.49
N LYS A 101 -0.58 6.89 -5.87
CA LYS A 101 0.01 7.24 -7.17
C LYS A 101 1.21 8.16 -7.01
N ILE A 102 2.14 8.09 -7.96
CA ILE A 102 3.22 9.06 -8.08
C ILE A 102 2.65 10.32 -8.74
N LYS A 103 2.75 11.47 -8.06
CA LYS A 103 2.43 12.80 -8.58
C LYS A 103 3.53 13.77 -8.19
N LYS A 104 4.09 14.51 -9.17
CA LYS A 104 5.10 15.57 -8.95
C LYS A 104 6.20 15.15 -7.95
N ASN A 105 6.85 14.02 -8.20
CA ASN A 105 7.96 13.48 -7.39
C ASN A 105 7.59 13.06 -5.95
N ARG A 106 6.31 12.69 -5.73
CA ARG A 106 5.78 12.25 -4.45
C ARG A 106 4.74 11.15 -4.63
N ILE A 107 4.69 10.19 -3.72
CA ILE A 107 3.59 9.23 -3.64
C ILE A 107 2.46 9.85 -2.81
N VAL A 108 1.25 9.88 -3.37
CA VAL A 108 0.07 10.47 -2.74
C VAL A 108 -1.10 9.50 -2.75
N CYS A 109 -1.93 9.57 -1.71
CA CYS A 109 -3.18 8.83 -1.67
C CYS A 109 -4.20 9.48 -2.61
N VAL A 110 -4.85 8.66 -3.46
CA VAL A 110 -5.85 9.14 -4.44
C VAL A 110 -7.23 8.55 -4.23
N SER A 111 -7.31 7.43 -3.52
CA SER A 111 -8.57 6.82 -3.09
C SER A 111 -8.35 6.15 -1.74
N LEU A 112 -9.28 6.32 -0.81
CA LEU A 112 -9.35 5.63 0.48
C LEU A 112 -10.78 5.10 0.63
N VAL A 113 -10.98 3.79 0.53
CA VAL A 113 -12.31 3.18 0.64
C VAL A 113 -12.34 2.22 1.81
N ASN A 114 -13.40 2.32 2.60
CA ASN A 114 -13.62 1.50 3.79
C ASN A 114 -14.90 0.68 3.62
N LYS A 115 -14.88 -0.55 4.13
CA LYS A 115 -16.04 -1.40 4.32
C LYS A 115 -16.10 -1.76 5.81
N LYS A 116 -17.19 -1.42 6.49
CA LYS A 116 -17.54 -1.94 7.81
C LYS A 116 -18.53 -3.09 7.60
N GLU A 117 -18.12 -4.30 7.91
CA GLU A 117 -18.96 -5.49 7.80
C GLU A 117 -19.53 -5.85 9.17
N TYR A 118 -20.85 -5.89 9.29
CA TYR A 118 -21.56 -6.25 10.51
C TYR A 118 -21.77 -7.75 10.52
N MET A 119 -21.02 -8.45 11.36
CA MET A 119 -20.90 -9.92 11.33
C MET A 119 -22.25 -10.61 11.57
N ASP A 120 -23.08 -10.03 12.42
CA ASP A 120 -24.34 -10.63 12.87
C ASP A 120 -25.57 -10.20 12.05
N LYS A 121 -25.40 -9.24 11.13
CA LYS A 121 -26.54 -8.54 10.48
C LYS A 121 -26.58 -8.63 8.96
N ASN A 122 -25.71 -9.43 8.33
CA ASN A 122 -25.52 -9.49 6.87
C ASN A 122 -25.57 -8.10 6.21
N LYS A 123 -24.90 -7.13 6.84
CA LYS A 123 -24.94 -5.71 6.48
C LYS A 123 -23.51 -5.22 6.31
N ALA A 124 -23.30 -4.35 5.32
CA ALA A 124 -22.04 -3.65 5.16
C ALA A 124 -22.27 -2.17 4.88
N GLU A 125 -21.42 -1.33 5.47
CA GLU A 125 -21.40 0.11 5.24
C GLU A 125 -20.10 0.51 4.56
N TYR A 126 -20.20 1.44 3.60
CA TYR A 126 -19.08 1.89 2.79
C TYR A 126 -18.83 3.37 3.04
N SER A 127 -17.57 3.73 3.22
CA SER A 127 -17.18 5.13 3.49
C SER A 127 -15.78 5.44 2.96
N GLY A 128 -15.36 6.69 3.09
CA GLY A 128 -14.06 7.17 2.65
C GLY A 128 -14.17 8.14 1.47
N THR A 129 -13.12 8.21 0.65
CA THR A 129 -13.01 9.08 -0.52
C THR A 129 -12.57 8.27 -1.74
N TYR A 130 -13.25 8.40 -2.87
CA TYR A 130 -12.86 7.70 -4.11
C TYR A 130 -12.62 8.69 -5.24
N LEU A 131 -11.36 8.87 -5.68
CA LEU A 131 -10.98 9.77 -6.76
C LEU A 131 -11.63 11.17 -6.66
N GLY A 132 -11.63 11.75 -5.45
CA GLY A 132 -12.24 13.05 -5.16
C GLY A 132 -13.74 13.03 -4.81
N LYS A 133 -14.43 11.88 -4.93
CA LYS A 133 -15.80 11.72 -4.45
C LYS A 133 -15.83 11.59 -2.92
N LYS A 134 -16.72 12.35 -2.26
CA LYS A 134 -16.93 12.30 -0.80
C LYS A 134 -17.78 11.13 -0.32
N LYS A 135 -18.60 10.54 -1.19
CA LYS A 135 -19.44 9.37 -0.88
C LYS A 135 -18.94 8.16 -1.66
N VAL A 136 -18.67 7.07 -0.95
CA VAL A 136 -18.17 5.81 -1.50
C VAL A 136 -19.31 4.79 -1.51
N THR A 137 -19.48 4.10 -2.63
CA THR A 137 -20.46 3.02 -2.77
C THR A 137 -19.80 1.64 -2.72
N LYS A 138 -20.61 0.58 -2.56
CA LYS A 138 -20.16 -0.82 -2.74
C LYS A 138 -19.47 -1.03 -4.09
N ALA A 139 -19.98 -0.41 -5.15
CA ALA A 139 -19.39 -0.53 -6.48
C ALA A 139 -18.00 0.13 -6.55
N ASP A 140 -17.79 1.27 -5.89
CA ASP A 140 -16.49 1.93 -5.84
C ASP A 140 -15.47 1.08 -5.07
N TYR A 141 -15.86 0.52 -3.92
CA TYR A 141 -15.03 -0.41 -3.15
C TYR A 141 -14.62 -1.63 -3.99
N ASN A 142 -15.60 -2.31 -4.60
CA ASN A 142 -15.36 -3.50 -5.42
C ASN A 142 -14.48 -3.18 -6.66
N ARG A 143 -14.53 -1.96 -7.20
CA ARG A 143 -13.64 -1.53 -8.29
C ARG A 143 -12.18 -1.43 -7.84
N ILE A 144 -11.92 -0.96 -6.62
CA ILE A 144 -10.56 -0.94 -6.06
C ILE A 144 -10.09 -2.37 -5.81
N GLU A 145 -10.89 -3.17 -5.11
CA GLU A 145 -10.58 -4.57 -4.80
C GLU A 145 -10.25 -5.38 -6.06
N LYS A 146 -11.11 -5.33 -7.09
CA LYS A 146 -10.88 -6.04 -8.36
C LYS A 146 -9.65 -5.56 -9.14
N ALA A 147 -9.21 -4.32 -8.91
CA ALA A 147 -8.04 -3.76 -9.58
C ALA A 147 -6.72 -4.16 -8.90
N CYS A 148 -6.76 -4.68 -7.67
CA CYS A 148 -5.61 -5.29 -7.02
C CYS A 148 -5.19 -6.57 -7.76
N ARG A 149 -3.93 -6.64 -8.18
CA ARG A 149 -3.35 -7.73 -8.96
C ARG A 149 -2.02 -8.15 -8.35
N GLY A 150 -2.07 -9.14 -7.47
CA GLY A 150 -0.90 -9.72 -6.84
C GLY A 150 -0.28 -8.82 -5.77
N GLU A 151 0.34 -9.47 -4.79
CA GLU A 151 1.03 -8.82 -3.70
C GLU A 151 2.40 -8.28 -4.15
N ILE A 152 2.76 -7.09 -3.67
CA ILE A 152 4.10 -6.53 -3.75
C ILE A 152 4.97 -7.22 -2.69
N LYS A 153 5.76 -8.20 -3.13
CA LYS A 153 6.65 -8.96 -2.24
C LYS A 153 7.96 -8.23 -2.02
N PHE A 154 8.26 -7.98 -0.76
CA PHE A 154 9.54 -7.45 -0.31
C PHE A 154 10.56 -8.60 -0.15
N LYS A 155 11.73 -8.43 -0.75
CA LYS A 155 12.84 -9.38 -0.68
C LYS A 155 13.90 -8.88 0.29
N ASN A 156 14.47 -9.78 1.07
CA ASN A 156 15.62 -9.45 1.92
C ASN A 156 16.81 -9.03 1.06
N ILE A 157 17.52 -7.99 1.48
CA ILE A 157 18.83 -7.69 0.93
C ILE A 157 19.82 -8.69 1.53
N THR A 158 20.32 -9.61 0.71
CA THR A 158 21.33 -10.61 1.13
C THR A 158 22.44 -10.67 0.09
N ASN A 159 23.67 -11.03 0.50
CA ASN A 159 24.79 -11.22 -0.42
C ASN A 159 24.46 -12.21 -1.55
N LYS A 160 23.63 -13.22 -1.27
CA LYS A 160 23.14 -14.20 -2.25
C LYS A 160 22.25 -13.56 -3.32
N ASN A 161 21.39 -12.60 -2.94
CA ASN A 161 20.54 -11.89 -3.90
C ASN A 161 21.36 -10.89 -4.72
N ILE A 162 22.35 -10.22 -4.11
CA ILE A 162 23.26 -9.30 -4.81
C ILE A 162 24.09 -10.05 -5.87
N ALA A 163 24.59 -11.24 -5.54
CA ALA A 163 25.37 -12.06 -6.46
C ALA A 163 24.58 -12.51 -7.70
N LYS A 164 23.25 -12.64 -7.60
CA LYS A 164 22.35 -13.01 -8.71
C LYS A 164 21.87 -11.82 -9.55
N MET A 165 22.26 -10.60 -9.19
CA MET A 165 21.92 -9.36 -9.90
C MET A 165 23.05 -8.86 -10.80
N LYS A 166 24.21 -9.53 -10.80
CA LYS A 166 25.27 -9.35 -11.81
C LYS A 166 24.89 -10.10 -13.08
#